data_AF-A0A8B8CEA5-F1
#
_entry.id   AF-A0A8B8CEA5-F1
#
_cell.length_a   1.000
_cell.length_b   1.000
_cell.length_c   1.000
_cell.angle_alpha   90.00
_cell.angle_beta   90.00
_cell.angle_gamma   90.00
#
_symmetry.space_group_name_H-M   'P 1'
#
loop_
_entity.id
_entity.type
_entity.pdbx_description
1 polymer ?
#
loop_
_entity_poly.entity_id
_entity_poly.type
_entity_poly.pdbx_seq_one_letter_code
_entity_poly.pdbx_strand_id
1 'polypeptide(L)'
;MRKIHTGIGPAQVNGLLTALNIPPVSTRTLQARQNETGLAVESVAEESMQECLEEKIQETVKNEGNEDFTVSVDAGWQKRGSGRSFDSLSGYCSMIGAQTGKVLDCEVRIKSCRVCEHAKREKNQPKDHNCRQNWHEEIGEDMYIFMTFLVNFPGNLQKPLAEKVGH
;
A
#
# COMPACT_ATOMS: atom_id res chain seq x y z
N MET A 1 -5.55 -2.67 5.92
CA MET A 1 -5.44 -4.11 5.58
C MET A 1 -5.59 -4.23 4.07
N ARG A 2 -4.51 -4.55 3.33
CA ARG A 2 -4.64 -4.83 1.89
C ARG A 2 -5.34 -6.18 1.77
N LYS A 3 -6.45 -6.24 1.01
CA LYS A 3 -7.11 -7.52 0.76
C LYS A 3 -6.31 -8.29 -0.29
N ILE A 4 -5.76 -9.45 0.07
CA ILE A 4 -5.02 -10.32 -0.85
C ILE A 4 -5.93 -11.03 -1.87
N HIS A 5 -7.26 -10.97 -1.67
CA HIS A 5 -8.25 -11.68 -2.48
C HIS A 5 -9.21 -10.70 -3.16
N THR A 6 -9.77 -11.14 -4.30
CA THR A 6 -10.70 -10.50 -5.27
C THR A 6 -12.02 -9.93 -4.73
N GLY A 7 -12.04 -9.38 -3.52
CA GLY A 7 -13.22 -8.77 -2.90
C GLY A 7 -14.07 -9.74 -2.06
N ILE A 8 -13.65 -11.00 -1.93
CA ILE A 8 -14.39 -12.01 -1.14
C ILE A 8 -14.29 -11.71 0.35
N GLY A 9 -15.44 -11.55 1.01
CA GLY A 9 -15.55 -11.35 2.46
C GLY A 9 -15.66 -12.66 3.24
N PRO A 10 -15.46 -12.64 4.57
CA PRO A 10 -15.58 -13.84 5.43
C PRO A 10 -16.91 -14.59 5.26
N ALA A 11 -18.01 -13.87 5.02
CA ALA A 11 -19.33 -14.47 4.78
C ALA A 11 -19.35 -15.32 3.51
N GLN A 12 -18.73 -14.84 2.43
CA GLN A 12 -18.67 -15.56 1.15
C GLN A 12 -17.75 -16.79 1.25
N VAL A 13 -16.61 -16.67 1.95
CA VAL A 13 -15.73 -17.81 2.24
C VAL A 13 -16.49 -18.89 3.00
N ASN A 14 -17.20 -18.51 4.08
CA ASN A 14 -17.97 -19.47 4.86
C ASN A 14 -19.16 -20.07 4.09
N GLY A 15 -19.77 -19.33 3.17
CA GLY A 15 -20.78 -19.86 2.26
C GLY A 15 -20.21 -20.98 1.36
N LEU A 16 -19.03 -20.78 0.78
CA LEU A 16 -18.33 -21.81 0.01
C LEU A 16 -17.98 -23.03 0.86
N LEU A 17 -17.41 -22.83 2.05
CA LEU A 17 -17.06 -23.93 2.96
C LEU A 17 -18.29 -24.77 3.34
N THR A 18 -19.41 -24.10 3.62
CA THR A 18 -20.68 -24.77 3.94
C THR A 18 -21.18 -25.63 2.77
N ALA A 19 -21.08 -25.12 1.54
CA ALA A 19 -21.46 -25.88 0.33
C ALA A 19 -20.59 -27.13 0.14
N LEU A 20 -19.33 -27.10 0.60
CA LEU A 20 -18.40 -28.23 0.60
C LEU A 20 -18.54 -29.13 1.84
N ASN A 21 -19.51 -28.87 2.71
CA ASN A 21 -19.68 -29.56 4.00
C ASN A 21 -18.46 -29.45 4.92
N ILE A 22 -17.74 -28.32 4.86
CA ILE A 22 -16.61 -27.97 5.72
C ILE A 22 -17.10 -26.96 6.78
N PRO A 23 -16.72 -27.11 8.06
CA PRO A 23 -17.16 -26.19 9.11
C PRO A 23 -16.68 -24.74 8.85
N PRO A 24 -17.49 -23.73 9.22
CA PRO A 24 -17.15 -22.34 8.98
C PRO A 24 -15.96 -21.90 9.82
N VAL A 25 -15.20 -20.94 9.30
CA VAL A 25 -14.03 -20.38 9.96
C VAL A 25 -14.37 -19.01 10.54
N SER A 26 -13.83 -18.71 11.73
CA SER A 26 -14.02 -17.40 12.35
C SER A 26 -13.33 -16.30 11.54
N THR A 27 -13.95 -15.11 11.48
CA THR A 27 -13.36 -13.93 10.82
C THR A 27 -11.97 -13.59 11.36
N ARG A 28 -11.77 -13.75 12.67
CA ARG A 28 -10.47 -13.49 13.31
C ARG A 28 -9.38 -14.42 12.78
N THR A 29 -9.68 -15.70 12.65
CA THR A 29 -8.75 -16.69 12.11
C THR A 29 -8.44 -16.39 10.64
N LEU A 30 -9.46 -16.09 9.83
CA LEU A 30 -9.27 -15.71 8.42
C LEU A 30 -8.40 -14.46 8.28
N GLN A 31 -8.68 -13.42 9.08
CA GLN A 31 -7.90 -12.18 9.08
C GLN A 31 -6.44 -12.42 9.52
N ALA A 32 -6.21 -13.26 10.51
CA ALA A 32 -4.86 -13.61 10.96
C ALA A 32 -4.06 -14.30 9.84
N ARG A 33 -4.64 -15.32 9.18
CA ARG A 33 -4.00 -16.00 8.04
C ARG A 33 -3.80 -15.08 6.85
N GLN A 34 -4.76 -14.21 6.59
CA GLN A 34 -4.64 -13.22 5.54
C GLN A 34 -3.49 -12.22 5.80
N ASN A 35 -3.30 -11.79 7.05
CA ASN A 35 -2.17 -10.92 7.41
C ASN A 35 -0.83 -11.64 7.29
N GLU A 36 -0.76 -12.91 7.71
CA GLU A 36 0.42 -13.76 7.58
C GLU A 36 0.83 -13.92 6.11
N THR A 37 -0.10 -14.34 5.24
CA THR A 37 0.15 -14.46 3.79
C THR A 37 0.45 -13.10 3.15
N GLY A 38 -0.18 -12.03 3.65
CA GLY A 38 0.03 -10.67 3.15
C GLY A 38 1.48 -10.22 3.20
N LEU A 39 2.26 -10.63 4.21
CA LEU A 39 3.68 -10.29 4.33
C LEU A 39 4.51 -10.92 3.20
N ALA A 40 4.25 -12.19 2.88
CA ALA A 40 4.95 -12.87 1.79
C ALA A 40 4.60 -12.25 0.43
N VAL A 41 3.33 -11.90 0.22
CA VAL A 41 2.89 -11.21 -1.00
C VAL A 41 3.54 -9.83 -1.13
N GLU A 42 3.66 -9.09 -0.03
CA GLU A 42 4.35 -7.80 0.00
C GLU A 42 5.83 -7.94 -0.36
N SER A 43 6.54 -8.94 0.18
CA SER A 43 7.95 -9.22 -0.17
C SER A 43 8.13 -9.50 -1.66
N VAL A 44 7.32 -10.41 -2.22
CA VAL A 44 7.41 -10.77 -3.64
C VAL A 44 7.06 -9.59 -4.55
N ALA A 45 6.10 -8.75 -4.13
CA ALA A 45 5.76 -7.55 -4.88
C ALA A 45 6.91 -6.52 -4.86
N GLU A 46 7.56 -6.31 -3.71
CA GLU A 46 8.73 -5.43 -3.60
C GLU A 46 9.89 -5.90 -4.49
N GLU A 47 10.22 -7.20 -4.46
CA GLU A 47 11.26 -7.80 -5.30
C GLU A 47 10.93 -7.61 -6.79
N SER A 48 9.69 -7.93 -7.19
CA SER A 48 9.25 -7.79 -8.58
C SER A 48 9.29 -6.35 -9.09
N MET A 49 8.84 -5.37 -8.29
CA MET A 49 8.90 -3.96 -8.66
C MET A 49 10.34 -3.46 -8.78
N GLN A 50 11.23 -3.91 -7.90
CA GLN A 50 12.64 -3.54 -7.95
C GLN A 50 13.33 -4.09 -9.20
N GLU A 51 13.08 -5.35 -9.56
CA GLU A 51 13.57 -5.92 -10.83
C GLU A 51 13.08 -5.12 -12.04
N CYS A 52 11.79 -4.74 -12.05
CA CYS A 52 11.21 -3.93 -13.14
C CYS A 52 11.86 -2.54 -13.25
N LEU A 53 12.18 -1.93 -12.11
CA LEU A 53 12.84 -0.63 -12.06
C LEU A 53 14.29 -0.73 -12.57
N GLU A 54 15.03 -1.75 -12.15
CA GLU A 54 16.41 -1.98 -12.58
C GLU A 54 16.51 -2.28 -14.09
N GLU A 55 15.61 -3.12 -14.62
CA GLU A 55 15.47 -3.34 -16.06
C GLU A 55 15.28 -2.01 -16.80
N LYS A 56 14.40 -1.14 -16.28
CA LYS A 56 14.10 0.12 -16.94
C LYS A 56 15.27 1.09 -16.93
N ILE A 57 16.02 1.17 -15.82
CA ILE A 57 17.25 1.96 -15.73
C ILE A 57 18.29 1.47 -16.74
N GLN A 58 18.48 0.15 -16.85
CA GLN A 58 19.43 -0.44 -17.80
C GLN A 58 19.05 -0.15 -19.25
N GLU A 59 17.76 -0.15 -19.60
CA GLU A 59 17.28 0.25 -20.92
C GLU A 59 17.62 1.71 -21.23
N THR A 60 17.36 2.64 -20.29
CA THR A 60 17.65 4.07 -20.47
C THR A 60 19.15 4.33 -20.68
N VAL A 61 20.01 3.60 -19.96
CA VAL A 61 21.47 3.72 -20.10
C VAL A 61 21.96 3.20 -21.46
N LYS A 62 21.35 2.13 -21.99
CA LYS A 62 21.70 1.55 -23.30
C LYS A 62 21.30 2.46 -24.46
N ASN A 63 20.21 3.21 -24.34
CA ASN A 63 19.67 4.07 -25.39
C ASN A 63 20.32 5.47 -25.47
N GLU A 64 21.59 5.60 -25.06
CA GLU A 64 22.37 6.86 -25.10
C GLU A 64 21.65 8.07 -24.47
N GLY A 65 20.95 7.84 -23.34
CA GLY A 65 20.60 8.89 -22.38
C GLY A 65 19.56 9.92 -22.82
N ASN A 66 18.76 9.66 -23.86
CA ASN A 66 17.79 10.63 -24.37
C ASN A 66 16.35 10.10 -24.49
N GLU A 67 16.05 8.93 -23.92
CA GLU A 67 14.66 8.51 -23.72
C GLU A 67 14.15 9.06 -22.39
N ASP A 68 13.17 9.97 -22.48
CA ASP A 68 12.42 10.45 -21.33
C ASP A 68 11.80 9.26 -20.57
N PHE A 69 12.12 9.17 -19.28
CA PHE A 69 11.54 8.19 -18.36
C PHE A 69 10.05 8.48 -18.18
N THR A 70 9.25 7.92 -19.09
CA THR A 70 7.81 8.17 -19.12
C THR A 70 7.10 7.17 -18.22
N VAL A 71 6.44 7.70 -17.19
CA VAL A 71 5.62 6.91 -16.27
C VAL A 71 4.20 7.42 -16.27
N SER A 72 3.27 6.47 -16.13
CA SER A 72 1.88 6.74 -15.79
C SER A 72 1.69 6.50 -14.31
N VAL A 73 0.90 7.34 -13.63
CA VAL A 73 0.61 7.18 -12.21
C VAL A 73 -0.88 6.94 -12.03
N ASP A 74 -1.25 5.88 -11.32
CA ASP A 74 -2.62 5.63 -10.87
C ASP A 74 -2.70 5.84 -9.35
N ALA A 75 -3.52 6.80 -8.92
CA ALA A 75 -3.63 7.20 -7.53
C ALA A 75 -5.10 7.29 -7.09
N GLY A 76 -5.37 6.96 -5.84
CA GLY A 76 -6.72 7.05 -5.29
C GLY A 76 -6.79 7.17 -3.78
N TRP A 77 -7.85 7.82 -3.30
CA TRP A 77 -8.16 7.98 -1.88
C TRP A 77 -9.35 7.10 -1.51
N GLN A 78 -9.23 6.35 -0.41
CA GLN A 78 -10.33 5.49 0.04
C GLN A 78 -11.26 6.27 0.97
N LYS A 79 -12.14 7.10 0.40
CA LYS A 79 -13.31 7.64 1.10
C LYS A 79 -14.56 7.51 0.21
N ARG A 80 -15.65 6.97 0.75
CA ARG A 80 -16.99 7.21 0.16
C ARG A 80 -17.43 8.61 0.60
N GLY A 81 -17.36 9.58 -0.30
CA GLY A 81 -17.76 10.97 -0.02
C GLY A 81 -18.30 11.66 -1.27
N SER A 82 -19.13 12.69 -1.09
CA SER A 82 -19.84 13.42 -2.15
C SER A 82 -18.97 14.43 -2.94
N GLY A 83 -17.66 14.17 -3.06
CA GLY A 83 -16.71 15.03 -3.79
C GLY A 83 -16.32 16.37 -3.14
N ARG A 84 -16.70 16.62 -1.88
CA ARG A 84 -16.45 17.90 -1.17
C ARG A 84 -15.65 17.74 0.14
N SER A 85 -15.01 16.60 0.34
CA SER A 85 -14.39 16.21 1.61
C SER A 85 -13.04 15.55 1.32
N PHE A 86 -11.94 16.21 1.72
CA PHE A 86 -10.56 15.84 1.40
C PHE A 86 -9.80 15.19 2.58
N ASP A 87 -10.54 14.67 3.55
CA ASP A 87 -10.11 14.08 4.83
C ASP A 87 -10.00 12.53 4.75
N SER A 88 -9.51 12.00 3.62
CA SER A 88 -9.36 10.55 3.47
C SER A 88 -8.40 9.98 4.51
N LEU A 89 -8.76 8.85 5.12
CA LEU A 89 -7.92 8.20 6.13
C LEU A 89 -6.85 7.28 5.54
N SER A 90 -6.91 7.03 4.23
CA SER A 90 -5.90 6.29 3.49
C SER A 90 -5.92 6.64 2.00
N GLY A 91 -4.74 6.58 1.38
CA GLY A 91 -4.53 6.71 -0.06
C GLY A 91 -3.54 5.67 -0.58
N TYR A 92 -3.56 5.45 -1.89
CA TYR A 92 -2.57 4.64 -2.58
C TYR A 92 -2.15 5.35 -3.87
N CYS A 93 -0.92 5.12 -4.33
CA CYS A 93 -0.64 5.27 -5.74
C CYS A 93 0.41 4.29 -6.24
N SER A 94 0.33 4.05 -7.55
CA SER A 94 1.18 3.11 -8.27
C SER A 94 1.80 3.82 -9.46
N MET A 95 3.10 3.68 -9.62
CA MET A 95 3.86 4.16 -10.76
C MET A 95 4.01 3.02 -11.76
N ILE A 96 3.63 3.27 -13.02
CA ILE A 96 3.57 2.28 -14.09
C ILE A 96 4.43 2.78 -15.25
N GLY A 97 5.37 1.97 -15.73
CA GLY A 97 6.17 2.31 -16.90
C GLY A 97 5.28 2.43 -18.14
N ALA A 98 5.29 3.57 -18.82
CA ALA A 98 4.36 3.82 -19.93
C ALA A 98 4.61 2.87 -21.12
N GLN A 99 5.86 2.47 -21.34
CA GLN A 99 6.23 1.57 -22.43
C GLN A 99 6.08 0.09 -22.04
N THR A 100 6.35 -0.26 -20.78
CA THR A 100 6.37 -1.66 -20.32
C THR A 100 5.03 -2.13 -19.78
N GLY A 101 4.18 -1.21 -19.32
CA GLY A 101 2.95 -1.51 -18.57
C GLY A 101 3.22 -2.17 -17.22
N LYS A 102 4.48 -2.27 -16.77
CA LYS A 102 4.86 -2.87 -15.49
C LYS A 102 4.78 -1.85 -14.37
N VAL A 103 4.41 -2.30 -13.17
CA VAL A 103 4.47 -1.47 -11.96
C VAL A 103 5.92 -1.34 -11.54
N LEU A 104 6.39 -0.10 -11.42
CA LEU A 104 7.75 0.24 -11.03
C LEU A 104 7.85 0.52 -9.53
N ASP A 105 6.79 1.10 -8.96
CA ASP A 105 6.69 1.34 -7.52
C ASP A 105 5.22 1.49 -7.10
N CYS A 106 4.93 1.22 -5.82
CA CYS A 106 3.64 1.54 -5.23
C CYS A 106 3.76 1.96 -3.76
N GLU A 107 3.10 3.06 -3.41
CA GLU A 107 3.07 3.58 -2.04
C GLU A 107 1.63 3.59 -1.51
N VAL A 108 1.48 3.25 -0.23
CA VAL A 108 0.20 3.35 0.48
C VAL A 108 0.38 4.18 1.72
N ARG A 109 -0.44 5.23 1.84
CA ARG A 109 -0.48 6.14 2.99
C ARG A 109 -1.70 5.87 3.84
N ILE A 110 -1.52 5.76 5.15
CA ILE A 110 -2.56 5.43 6.11
C ILE A 110 -2.43 6.37 7.32
N LYS A 111 -3.49 7.14 7.58
CA LYS A 111 -3.59 8.10 8.70
C LYS A 111 -4.18 7.48 9.96
N SER A 112 -5.01 6.46 9.80
CA SER A 112 -5.79 5.88 10.89
C SER A 112 -5.39 4.43 11.16
N CYS A 113 -5.07 4.13 12.42
CA CYS A 113 -5.03 2.79 12.95
C CYS A 113 -5.99 2.67 14.14
N ARG A 114 -6.97 1.77 14.02
CA ARG A 114 -8.01 1.55 15.05
C ARG A 114 -7.42 1.19 16.42
N VAL A 115 -6.33 0.40 16.45
CA VAL A 115 -5.68 0.00 17.71
C VAL A 115 -5.03 1.21 18.38
N CYS A 116 -4.31 2.03 17.60
CA CYS A 116 -3.69 3.28 18.07
C CYS A 116 -4.73 4.30 18.53
N GLU A 117 -5.79 4.51 17.75
CA GLU A 117 -6.87 5.45 18.10
C GLU A 117 -7.60 5.04 19.38
N HIS A 118 -7.84 3.75 19.57
CA HIS A 118 -8.44 3.25 20.80
C HIS A 118 -7.53 3.51 22.00
N ALA A 119 -6.23 3.20 21.89
CA ALA A 119 -5.26 3.46 22.94
C ALA A 119 -5.15 4.94 23.30
N LYS A 120 -5.14 5.83 22.30
CA LYS A 120 -5.12 7.29 22.48
C LYS A 120 -6.35 7.80 23.25
N ARG A 121 -7.54 7.28 22.92
CA ARG A 121 -8.80 7.63 23.61
C ARG A 121 -8.81 7.18 25.07
N GLU A 122 -8.28 5.98 25.34
CA GLU A 122 -8.17 5.43 26.70
C GLU A 122 -6.96 5.96 27.48
N LYS A 123 -6.15 6.87 26.89
CA LYS A 123 -4.89 7.39 27.44
C LYS A 123 -3.91 6.29 27.85
N ASN A 124 -3.91 5.18 27.11
CA ASN A 124 -3.06 4.01 27.33
C ASN A 124 -2.09 3.80 26.17
N GLN A 125 -1.07 2.96 26.38
CA GLN A 125 -0.20 2.53 25.29
C GLN A 125 -0.94 1.54 24.37
N PRO A 126 -0.72 1.62 23.05
CA PRO A 126 -1.30 0.66 22.11
C PRO A 126 -0.78 -0.75 22.41
N LYS A 127 -1.70 -1.72 22.33
CA LYS A 127 -1.33 -3.13 22.36
C LYS A 127 -0.41 -3.44 21.16
N ASP A 128 0.48 -4.42 21.32
CA ASP A 128 1.33 -4.88 20.24
C ASP A 128 0.48 -5.31 19.02
N HIS A 129 0.82 -4.77 17.85
CA HIS A 129 0.14 -5.03 16.59
C HIS A 129 1.00 -4.58 15.41
N ASN A 130 0.72 -5.13 14.22
CA ASN A 130 1.28 -4.65 12.96
C ASN A 130 0.62 -3.30 12.59
N CYS A 131 1.16 -2.22 13.15
CA CYS A 131 0.72 -0.86 12.83
C CYS A 131 1.18 -0.48 11.43
N ARG A 132 0.24 -0.06 10.58
CA ARG A 132 0.54 0.42 9.22
C ARG A 132 0.29 1.92 9.05
N GLN A 133 0.04 2.63 10.15
CA GLN A 133 -0.09 4.08 10.12
C GLN A 133 1.27 4.70 9.84
N ASN A 134 1.36 5.48 8.77
CA ASN A 134 2.60 6.09 8.28
C ASN A 134 2.39 7.55 7.83
N TRP A 135 1.21 8.11 8.04
CA TRP A 135 0.88 9.48 7.65
C TRP A 135 0.18 10.21 8.80
N HIS A 136 0.50 11.49 8.97
CA HIS A 136 -0.06 12.32 10.04
C HIS A 136 -0.84 13.54 9.53
N GLU A 137 -0.69 13.90 8.26
CA GLU A 137 -1.30 15.08 7.63
C GLU A 137 -2.59 14.75 6.86
N GLU A 138 -3.26 15.74 6.28
CA GLU A 138 -4.43 15.52 5.43
C GLU A 138 -4.02 14.94 4.08
N ILE A 139 -4.63 13.81 3.71
CA ILE A 139 -4.23 13.07 2.51
C ILE A 139 -4.78 13.72 1.22
N GLY A 140 -5.96 14.34 1.27
CA GLY A 140 -6.67 14.78 0.06
C GLY A 140 -6.22 16.12 -0.54
N GLU A 141 -5.49 16.96 0.20
CA GLU A 141 -4.91 18.20 -0.36
C GLU A 141 -3.52 17.95 -0.99
N ASP A 142 -2.96 16.76 -0.78
CA ASP A 142 -1.54 16.50 -0.95
C ASP A 142 -1.21 15.56 -2.13
N MET A 143 -2.11 15.55 -3.12
CA MET A 143 -1.93 14.83 -4.39
C MET A 143 -0.59 15.16 -5.05
N TYR A 144 -0.24 16.45 -5.04
CA TYR A 144 0.99 16.94 -5.65
C TYR A 144 2.21 16.46 -4.88
N ILE A 145 2.23 16.54 -3.55
CA ILE A 145 3.39 16.09 -2.76
C ILE A 145 3.56 14.57 -2.90
N PHE A 146 2.48 13.79 -2.84
CA PHE A 146 2.57 12.34 -2.99
C PHE A 146 3.08 11.89 -4.36
N MET A 147 2.57 12.49 -5.44
CA MET A 147 3.07 12.24 -6.80
C MET A 147 4.49 12.79 -6.97
N THR A 148 4.80 13.95 -6.37
CA THR A 148 6.14 14.56 -6.41
C THR A 148 7.16 13.68 -5.70
N PHE A 149 6.83 13.05 -4.56
CA PHE A 149 7.75 12.11 -3.90
C PHE A 149 8.11 10.93 -4.82
N LEU A 150 7.13 10.31 -5.47
CA LEU A 150 7.42 9.17 -6.36
C LEU A 150 8.11 9.57 -7.66
N VAL A 151 7.81 10.75 -8.21
CA VAL A 151 8.38 11.22 -9.48
C VAL A 151 9.72 11.95 -9.30
N ASN A 152 9.98 12.56 -8.14
CA ASN A 152 11.25 13.22 -7.77
C ASN A 152 12.10 12.34 -6.85
N PHE A 153 12.08 11.03 -7.03
CA PHE A 153 13.15 10.14 -6.57
C PHE A 153 14.19 9.97 -7.70
N PRO A 154 15.07 10.95 -7.98
CA PRO A 154 16.26 10.68 -8.77
C PRO A 154 17.22 9.93 -7.86
N GLY A 155 17.52 8.67 -8.21
CA GLY A 155 18.74 7.98 -7.80
C GLY A 155 19.15 8.14 -6.33
N ASN A 156 18.47 7.46 -5.42
CA ASN A 156 19.17 6.86 -4.28
C ASN A 156 18.39 5.66 -3.77
N LEU A 157 18.99 4.49 -3.99
CA LEU A 157 18.74 3.29 -3.22
C LEU A 157 18.84 3.60 -1.73
N GLN A 158 17.71 3.86 -1.09
CA GLN A 158 17.46 3.48 0.30
C GLN A 158 15.97 3.59 0.53
N LYS A 159 15.32 2.43 0.64
CA LYS A 159 14.12 2.31 1.47
C LYS A 159 14.40 3.12 2.75
N PRO A 160 13.55 4.05 3.19
CA PRO A 160 13.54 4.40 4.59
C PRO A 160 12.96 3.19 5.32
N LEU A 161 13.82 2.20 5.55
CA LEU A 161 13.73 1.32 6.68
C LEU A 161 13.74 2.25 7.90
N ALA A 162 12.56 2.51 8.43
CA ALA A 162 12.35 3.00 9.78
C ALA A 162 13.38 4.04 10.25
N GLU A 163 13.24 5.29 9.81
CA GLU A 163 13.69 6.38 10.67
C GLU A 163 12.79 6.37 11.91
N LYS A 164 13.31 5.74 12.96
CA LYS A 164 12.98 6.02 14.35
C LYS A 164 13.20 7.52 14.57
N VAL A 165 12.22 8.35 14.23
CA VAL A 165 12.18 9.72 14.71
C VAL A 165 11.62 9.66 16.12
N GLY A 166 12.55 9.62 17.07
CA GLY A 166 12.27 10.04 18.42
C GLY A 166 11.81 11.48 18.41
N HIS A 167 10.64 11.70 19.00
CA HIS A 167 10.37 12.76 19.96
C HIS A 167 9.32 12.27 20.94
#